data_AF-A0A972JYG2-F1
#
_entry.id   AF-A0A972JYG2-F1
#
_cell.length_a   1.000
_cell.length_b   1.000
_cell.length_c   1.000
_cell.angle_alpha   90.00
_cell.angle_beta   90.00
_cell.angle_gamma   90.00
#
_symmetry.space_group_name_H-M   'P 1'
#
loop_
_entity.id
_entity.type
_entity.pdbx_description
1 polymer ?
#
loop_
_entity_poly.entity_id
_entity_poly.type
_entity_poly.pdbx_seq_one_letter_code
_entity_poly.pdbx_strand_id
1 'polypeptide(L)'
;MVKTMYTHPWRWSFLIACMVLMSACNAGATPPASIPIPTVLGFTADTTPEPTVEPTLVTAIPVESDADPQTQHLLVATSGNVQFQRFGWEDGLSDRAHAGVALTEVDRIVVPDGGGADILCDNFTVTPAPRGTNSIDTICTQPTKQLGDRDGQQSSFPRGDDGLFIISPRATNLLAPPAVLRWRDTGAEQYRVRIYDMEESESVWVKEDIPESMVAFPSDLTLIPERRYVLFVDDGELFSEDLDSTIDLSFRLLSHDAAAAVRQDVATIEQQMTESDRANDEDVIAFAIAQRYLAENLMSDAIQTLEERVDADSQSPYIYLMLGDLYNRIELARLSEPYYRTSEDLIAPDMSLEWQMQVAIGLGNVTLLNNQRDEAVTYFTTAHDLATELGDDQWINYLDDLLQVL
;
A
#
# COMPACT_ATOMS: atom_id res chain seq x y z
N MET A 1 -52.58 -32.17 18.80
CA MET A 1 -51.24 -32.44 19.38
C MET A 1 -50.54 -31.08 19.51
N VAL A 2 -50.88 -30.25 20.50
CA VAL A 2 -50.24 -30.11 21.84
C VAL A 2 -48.73 -29.88 21.73
N LYS A 3 -48.30 -28.59 21.67
CA LYS A 3 -47.55 -27.80 22.70
C LYS A 3 -46.05 -28.19 22.79
N THR A 4 -45.05 -27.30 22.94
CA THR A 4 -45.01 -26.02 23.66
C THR A 4 -43.74 -25.22 23.30
N MET A 5 -43.85 -23.89 23.35
CA MET A 5 -42.78 -22.90 23.54
C MET A 5 -42.03 -23.09 24.87
N TYR A 6 -40.77 -22.66 24.93
CA TYR A 6 -40.12 -22.23 26.17
C TYR A 6 -39.40 -20.90 25.93
N THR A 7 -40.00 -19.84 26.48
CA THR A 7 -39.36 -18.61 26.92
C THR A 7 -38.97 -18.81 28.39
N HIS A 8 -37.88 -18.21 28.86
CA HIS A 8 -37.89 -17.46 30.13
C HIS A 8 -36.59 -16.64 30.35
N PRO A 9 -36.72 -15.39 30.81
CA PRO A 9 -35.64 -14.50 31.25
C PRO A 9 -35.48 -14.52 32.78
N TRP A 10 -34.33 -14.08 33.31
CA TRP A 10 -34.18 -13.72 34.72
C TRP A 10 -33.43 -12.39 34.88
N ARG A 11 -34.17 -11.37 35.32
CA ARG A 11 -33.69 -10.20 36.08
C ARG A 11 -33.90 -10.51 37.56
N TRP A 12 -32.93 -10.19 38.43
CA TRP A 12 -33.17 -9.84 39.82
C TRP A 12 -32.32 -8.62 40.20
N SER A 13 -33.00 -7.63 40.78
CA SER A 13 -32.48 -6.40 41.37
C SER A 13 -32.40 -6.54 42.90
N PHE A 14 -31.47 -5.85 43.58
CA PHE A 14 -31.55 -5.29 44.96
C PHE A 14 -30.32 -4.35 45.12
N LEU A 15 -30.41 -3.01 45.20
CA LEU A 15 -30.90 -2.04 46.23
C LEU A 15 -29.90 -1.68 47.38
N ILE A 16 -29.46 -0.41 47.34
CA ILE A 16 -29.35 0.64 48.40
C ILE A 16 -28.29 0.59 49.53
N ALA A 17 -27.47 1.66 49.61
CA ALA A 17 -27.30 2.62 50.75
C ALA A 17 -26.39 3.80 50.31
N CYS A 18 -26.85 5.06 50.17
CA CYS A 18 -26.92 6.18 51.15
C CYS A 18 -25.62 6.43 51.98
N MET A 19 -25.13 7.64 52.30
CA MET A 19 -25.29 9.07 51.97
C MET A 19 -24.37 9.83 52.99
N VAL A 20 -24.05 11.13 52.76
CA VAL A 20 -23.58 12.16 53.74
C VAL A 20 -22.03 12.28 53.89
N LEU A 21 -21.33 13.43 53.73
CA LEU A 21 -21.49 14.79 54.32
C LEU A 21 -20.95 15.95 53.42
N MET A 22 -21.63 17.10 53.50
CA MET A 22 -21.19 18.45 53.10
C MET A 22 -20.39 19.18 54.21
N SER A 23 -19.78 20.33 53.83
CA SER A 23 -19.36 21.52 54.63
C SER A 23 -17.84 21.66 54.87
N ALA A 24 -17.21 22.84 54.85
CA ALA A 24 -17.58 24.22 54.51
C ALA A 24 -16.30 25.10 54.56
N CYS A 25 -16.32 26.23 53.83
CA CYS A 25 -15.83 27.58 54.19
C CYS A 25 -14.46 27.82 54.91
N ASN A 26 -13.63 28.66 54.28
CA ASN A 26 -13.26 30.04 54.71
C ASN A 26 -11.75 30.40 54.84
N ALA A 27 -11.48 31.68 54.52
CA ALA A 27 -10.32 32.52 54.85
C ALA A 27 -8.96 32.17 54.19
N GLY A 28 -8.23 33.07 53.53
CA GLY A 28 -8.03 34.49 53.84
C GLY A 28 -6.73 34.66 54.61
N ALA A 29 -5.59 34.72 53.92
CA ALA A 29 -4.30 35.13 54.50
C ALA A 29 -3.38 35.75 53.44
N THR A 30 -2.94 36.97 53.73
CA THR A 30 -1.93 37.79 53.05
C THR A 30 -0.50 37.29 53.31
N PRO A 31 0.51 37.72 52.52
CA PRO A 31 1.76 37.00 52.33
C PRO A 31 2.85 37.39 53.33
N PRO A 32 3.90 36.56 53.54
CA PRO A 32 5.12 37.01 54.17
C PRO A 32 6.26 37.27 53.17
N ALA A 33 6.83 38.46 53.31
CA ALA A 33 8.24 38.82 53.32
C ALA A 33 9.18 38.33 52.20
N SER A 34 9.63 39.32 51.44
CA SER A 34 10.76 39.38 50.52
C SER A 34 12.07 38.85 51.13
N ILE A 35 12.70 37.91 50.42
CA ILE A 35 14.09 37.46 50.67
C ILE A 35 15.02 38.26 49.73
N PRO A 36 16.16 38.79 50.20
CA PRO A 36 17.10 39.48 49.33
C PRO A 36 17.82 38.51 48.39
N ILE A 37 17.75 38.80 47.08
CA ILE A 37 18.47 38.11 46.02
C ILE A 37 19.95 38.57 46.06
N PRO A 38 20.93 37.66 46.11
CA PRO A 38 22.33 38.02 45.90
C PRO A 38 22.56 38.34 44.42
N THR A 39 23.22 39.47 44.17
CA THR A 39 23.72 39.87 42.85
C THR A 39 24.72 38.83 42.35
N VAL A 40 24.29 38.00 41.39
CA VAL A 40 25.17 37.10 40.65
C VAL A 40 25.58 37.78 39.34
N LEU A 41 26.88 37.75 39.11
CA LEU A 41 27.62 38.30 37.99
C LEU A 41 27.09 37.80 36.64
N GLY A 42 27.09 38.71 35.66
CA GLY A 42 26.64 38.44 34.30
C GLY A 42 27.44 37.33 33.63
N PHE A 43 26.72 36.30 33.23
CA PHE A 43 27.06 35.45 32.09
C PHE A 43 26.14 35.86 30.94
N THR A 44 26.71 36.50 29.92
CA THR A 44 26.06 36.60 28.62
C THR A 44 26.08 35.21 28.00
N ALA A 45 25.01 34.45 28.18
CA ALA A 45 24.75 33.28 27.37
C ALA A 45 24.44 33.79 25.95
N ASP A 46 25.36 33.54 25.03
CA ASP A 46 25.12 33.68 23.60
C ASP A 46 24.12 32.60 23.21
N THR A 47 22.84 32.93 23.31
CA THR A 47 21.74 32.12 22.78
C THR A 47 21.63 32.42 21.29
N THR A 48 22.64 32.03 20.52
CA THR A 48 22.44 31.85 19.10
C THR A 48 21.57 30.60 18.95
N PRO A 49 20.33 30.69 18.43
CA PRO A 49 19.57 29.49 18.14
C PRO A 49 20.38 28.66 17.15
N GLU A 50 20.65 27.41 17.54
CA GLU A 50 21.21 26.41 16.65
C GLU A 50 20.35 26.41 15.37
N PRO A 51 20.94 26.51 14.18
CA PRO A 51 20.16 26.53 12.95
C PRO A 51 19.34 25.24 12.90
N THR A 52 18.02 25.37 12.95
CA THR A 52 17.11 24.28 12.62
C THR A 52 17.42 23.87 11.20
N VAL A 53 18.16 22.78 11.03
CA VAL A 53 18.41 22.17 9.73
C VAL A 53 17.06 21.60 9.32
N GLU A 54 16.33 22.33 8.48
CA GLU A 54 15.20 21.74 7.77
C GLU A 54 15.77 20.56 6.97
N PRO A 55 15.26 19.32 7.17
CA PRO A 55 15.72 18.18 6.43
C PRO A 55 15.55 18.51 4.95
N THR A 56 16.66 18.55 4.21
CA THR A 56 16.63 18.79 2.78
C THR A 56 15.94 17.59 2.17
N LEU A 57 14.76 17.82 1.60
CA LEU A 57 13.92 16.81 0.96
C LEU A 57 14.76 16.04 -0.06
N VAL A 58 14.97 14.75 0.20
CA VAL A 58 15.42 13.82 -0.82
C VAL A 58 14.28 13.72 -1.81
N THR A 59 14.49 14.23 -3.02
CA THR A 59 13.58 14.06 -4.14
C THR A 59 13.37 12.59 -4.42
N ALA A 60 12.15 12.26 -4.87
CA ALA A 60 11.60 10.94 -5.16
C ALA A 60 12.63 9.82 -5.44
N ILE A 61 12.38 8.68 -4.80
CA ILE A 61 12.95 7.36 -5.13
C ILE A 61 12.94 7.20 -6.66
N PRO A 62 14.03 6.76 -7.31
CA PRO A 62 14.00 6.34 -8.71
C PRO A 62 13.14 5.07 -8.78
N VAL A 63 11.83 5.25 -8.84
CA VAL A 63 10.92 4.23 -9.34
C VAL A 63 10.99 4.32 -10.84
N GLU A 64 12.10 3.85 -11.40
CA GLU A 64 12.27 3.60 -12.82
C GLU A 64 13.66 3.00 -13.00
N SER A 65 13.73 1.67 -12.95
CA SER A 65 14.43 1.00 -14.04
C SER A 65 13.88 1.64 -15.32
N ASP A 66 14.73 2.15 -16.21
CA ASP A 66 14.38 2.78 -17.51
C ASP A 66 13.47 1.90 -18.42
N ALA A 67 13.02 0.75 -17.95
CA ALA A 67 11.92 0.01 -18.51
C ALA A 67 10.61 0.81 -18.40
N ASP A 68 10.13 1.23 -19.56
CA ASP A 68 8.79 1.76 -19.76
C ASP A 68 7.77 0.96 -18.91
N PRO A 69 7.12 1.58 -17.91
CA PRO A 69 6.17 0.91 -17.04
C PRO A 69 4.95 0.34 -17.80
N GLN A 70 4.85 0.57 -19.13
CA GLN A 70 3.76 0.13 -20.00
C GLN A 70 3.88 -1.32 -20.52
N THR A 71 5.03 -2.01 -20.43
CA THR A 71 5.16 -3.41 -20.89
C THR A 71 5.73 -4.33 -19.82
N GLN A 72 4.84 -4.82 -18.93
CA GLN A 72 5.20 -5.81 -17.93
C GLN A 72 4.71 -7.20 -18.33
N HIS A 73 5.66 -8.09 -18.60
CA HIS A 73 5.43 -9.52 -18.62
C HIS A 73 5.48 -10.04 -17.18
N LEU A 74 4.90 -11.20 -16.91
CA LEU A 74 4.87 -11.79 -15.58
C LEU A 74 5.32 -13.24 -15.64
N LEU A 75 6.32 -13.60 -14.82
CA LEU A 75 6.67 -14.98 -14.60
C LEU A 75 5.57 -15.63 -13.74
N VAL A 76 4.83 -16.58 -14.31
CA VAL A 76 3.65 -17.16 -13.64
C VAL A 76 3.86 -18.59 -13.15
N ALA A 77 4.89 -19.27 -13.64
CA ALA A 77 5.30 -20.56 -13.11
C ALA A 77 6.79 -20.80 -13.30
N THR A 78 7.41 -21.49 -12.35
CA THR A 78 8.79 -21.96 -12.44
C THR A 78 8.95 -23.37 -11.88
N SER A 79 9.92 -24.11 -12.39
CA SER A 79 10.33 -25.40 -11.84
C SER A 79 11.82 -25.63 -12.06
N GLY A 80 12.49 -26.22 -11.06
CA GLY A 80 13.95 -26.34 -11.06
C GLY A 80 14.64 -25.02 -10.69
N ASN A 81 15.92 -24.89 -11.06
CA ASN A 81 16.74 -23.72 -10.77
C ASN A 81 16.66 -22.69 -11.90
N VAL A 82 15.45 -22.22 -12.23
CA VAL A 82 15.26 -21.14 -13.19
C VAL A 82 15.84 -19.86 -12.59
N GLN A 83 16.55 -19.10 -13.41
CA GLN A 83 17.10 -17.81 -13.02
C GLN A 83 16.62 -16.73 -13.98
N PHE A 84 16.68 -15.47 -13.56
CA PHE A 84 16.49 -14.32 -14.42
C PHE A 84 17.60 -13.30 -14.20
N GLN A 85 17.80 -12.44 -15.19
CA GLN A 85 18.79 -11.39 -15.17
C GLN A 85 18.13 -10.11 -15.68
N ARG A 86 18.18 -9.04 -14.87
CA ARG A 86 17.73 -7.71 -15.28
C ARG A 86 18.72 -7.08 -16.26
N PHE A 87 18.23 -6.22 -17.13
CA PHE A 87 19.11 -5.32 -17.87
C PHE A 87 19.87 -4.39 -16.91
N GLY A 88 21.19 -4.25 -17.11
CA GLY A 88 22.05 -3.40 -16.28
C GLY A 88 22.81 -4.14 -15.18
N TRP A 89 22.36 -5.33 -14.77
CA TRP A 89 23.14 -6.18 -13.86
C TRP A 89 24.47 -6.62 -14.50
N GLU A 90 25.49 -6.84 -13.67
CA GLU A 90 26.80 -7.33 -14.14
C GLU A 90 26.63 -8.64 -14.94
N ASP A 91 27.35 -8.74 -16.07
CA ASP A 91 27.26 -9.88 -16.96
C ASP A 91 27.53 -11.21 -16.23
N GLY A 92 26.53 -12.10 -16.22
CA GLY A 92 26.63 -13.42 -15.59
C GLY A 92 26.13 -13.48 -14.15
N LEU A 93 25.74 -12.33 -13.57
CA LEU A 93 24.91 -12.32 -12.37
C LEU A 93 23.45 -12.56 -12.77
N SER A 94 22.80 -13.43 -12.02
CA SER A 94 21.40 -13.79 -12.21
C SER A 94 20.84 -14.22 -10.87
N ASP A 95 19.57 -13.92 -10.66
CA ASP A 95 18.86 -14.25 -9.45
C ASP A 95 17.92 -15.43 -9.69
N ARG A 96 17.54 -16.13 -8.63
CA ARG A 96 16.56 -17.20 -8.71
C ARG A 96 15.21 -16.62 -9.14
N ALA A 97 14.61 -17.25 -10.15
CA ALA A 97 13.31 -16.85 -10.65
C ALA A 97 12.19 -17.62 -9.93
N HIS A 98 11.06 -16.96 -9.75
CA HIS A 98 9.87 -17.50 -9.08
C HIS A 98 8.61 -16.89 -9.69
N ALA A 99 7.44 -17.47 -9.40
CA ALA A 99 6.19 -16.89 -9.86
C ALA A 99 5.94 -15.54 -9.15
N GLY A 100 5.45 -14.53 -9.87
CA GLY A 100 5.26 -13.17 -9.37
C GLY A 100 6.33 -12.16 -9.81
N VAL A 101 7.43 -12.59 -10.45
CA VAL A 101 8.42 -11.64 -11.01
C VAL A 101 7.83 -10.91 -12.20
N ALA A 102 7.67 -9.58 -12.09
CA ALA A 102 7.43 -8.72 -13.23
C ALA A 102 8.72 -8.62 -14.06
N LEU A 103 8.61 -8.88 -15.36
CA LEU A 103 9.71 -8.94 -16.32
C LEU A 103 9.50 -7.89 -17.41
N THR A 104 10.60 -7.32 -17.88
CA THR A 104 10.65 -6.35 -18.98
C THR A 104 11.14 -7.03 -20.25
N GLU A 105 10.93 -6.41 -21.42
CA GLU A 105 11.37 -6.96 -22.71
C GLU A 105 12.88 -7.20 -22.80
N VAL A 106 13.67 -6.43 -22.05
CA VAL A 106 15.14 -6.48 -22.03
C VAL A 106 15.71 -7.46 -21.01
N ASP A 107 14.86 -8.01 -20.13
CA ASP A 107 15.28 -9.02 -19.17
C ASP A 107 15.58 -10.34 -19.88
N ARG A 108 16.31 -11.22 -19.18
CA ARG A 108 16.62 -12.57 -19.65
C ARG A 108 16.18 -13.60 -18.64
N ILE A 109 15.70 -14.74 -19.13
CA ILE A 109 15.40 -15.92 -18.33
C ILE A 109 16.34 -17.06 -18.70
N VAL A 110 16.87 -17.75 -17.69
CA VAL A 110 17.77 -18.89 -17.83
C VAL A 110 17.02 -20.13 -17.34
N VAL A 111 16.64 -20.99 -18.27
CA VAL A 111 15.90 -22.23 -17.98
C VAL A 111 16.85 -23.42 -18.13
N PRO A 112 17.27 -24.08 -17.03
CA PRO A 112 18.19 -25.21 -17.09
C PRO A 112 17.54 -26.47 -17.67
N ASP A 113 18.35 -27.48 -17.97
CA ASP A 113 17.84 -28.80 -18.34
C ASP A 113 17.02 -29.42 -17.19
N GLY A 114 15.79 -29.83 -17.51
CA GLY A 114 14.84 -30.36 -16.53
C GLY A 114 14.09 -29.29 -15.73
N GLY A 115 14.42 -28.01 -15.91
CA GLY A 115 13.62 -26.90 -15.43
C GLY A 115 12.54 -26.47 -16.42
N GLY A 116 11.70 -25.54 -16.01
CA GLY A 116 10.70 -24.93 -16.87
C GLY A 116 10.18 -23.63 -16.30
N ALA A 117 9.77 -22.72 -17.17
CA ALA A 117 9.09 -21.49 -16.81
C ALA A 117 7.89 -21.23 -17.74
N ASP A 118 6.88 -20.54 -17.23
CA ASP A 118 5.77 -19.97 -18.00
C ASP A 118 5.70 -18.48 -17.74
N ILE A 119 5.50 -17.71 -18.81
CA ILE A 119 5.45 -16.27 -18.78
C ILE A 119 4.07 -15.84 -19.30
N LEU A 120 3.33 -15.10 -18.49
CA LEU A 120 2.19 -14.32 -18.95
C LEU A 120 2.73 -13.10 -19.67
N CYS A 121 2.64 -13.12 -20.99
CA CYS A 121 3.00 -11.97 -21.82
C CYS A 121 1.98 -10.84 -21.61
N ASP A 122 2.35 -9.63 -22.02
CA ASP A 122 1.56 -8.41 -21.83
C ASP A 122 0.25 -8.41 -22.66
N ASN A 123 0.18 -9.24 -23.70
CA ASN A 123 -1.03 -9.59 -24.44
C ASN A 123 -1.92 -10.64 -23.73
N PHE A 124 -1.61 -10.97 -22.48
CA PHE A 124 -2.25 -11.97 -21.62
C PHE A 124 -2.16 -13.43 -22.10
N THR A 125 -1.27 -13.74 -23.04
CA THR A 125 -1.01 -15.13 -23.42
C THR A 125 0.03 -15.76 -22.50
N VAL A 126 -0.22 -16.99 -22.04
CA VAL A 126 0.76 -17.75 -21.26
C VAL A 126 1.66 -18.54 -22.21
N THR A 127 2.95 -18.20 -22.21
CA THR A 127 3.95 -18.79 -23.12
C THR A 127 5.05 -19.52 -22.32
N PRO A 128 5.34 -20.80 -22.64
CA PRO A 128 6.44 -21.51 -22.01
C PRO A 128 7.79 -20.98 -22.50
N ALA A 129 8.68 -20.68 -21.56
CA ALA A 129 10.05 -20.25 -21.88
C ALA A 129 10.87 -21.44 -22.43
N PRO A 130 11.59 -21.27 -23.55
CA PRO A 130 12.51 -22.29 -24.06
C PRO A 130 13.64 -22.59 -23.07
N ARG A 131 14.30 -23.73 -23.25
CA ARG A 131 15.53 -24.04 -22.48
C ARG A 131 16.67 -23.11 -22.89
N GLY A 132 17.62 -22.94 -21.97
CA GLY A 132 18.77 -22.06 -22.14
C GLY A 132 18.46 -20.62 -21.72
N THR A 133 19.33 -19.70 -22.13
CA THR A 133 19.17 -18.27 -21.88
C THR A 133 18.37 -17.64 -23.02
N ASN A 134 17.22 -17.07 -22.68
CA ASN A 134 16.31 -16.44 -23.64
C ASN A 134 15.97 -15.04 -23.16
N SER A 135 15.87 -14.10 -24.10
CA SER A 135 15.42 -12.74 -23.83
C SER A 135 13.89 -12.69 -23.86
N ILE A 136 13.26 -11.83 -23.05
CA ILE A 136 11.80 -11.83 -22.92
C ILE A 136 11.11 -11.42 -24.21
N ASP A 137 11.64 -10.45 -24.95
CA ASP A 137 11.19 -10.06 -26.29
C ASP A 137 11.13 -11.24 -27.30
N THR A 138 12.01 -12.23 -27.15
CA THR A 138 12.00 -13.44 -28.01
C THR A 138 10.96 -14.48 -27.59
N ILE A 139 10.50 -14.44 -26.34
CA ILE A 139 9.44 -15.32 -25.83
C ILE A 139 8.08 -14.68 -26.13
N CYS A 140 7.92 -13.42 -25.78
CA CYS A 140 6.69 -12.64 -25.95
C CYS A 140 6.72 -11.85 -27.27
N THR A 141 6.62 -12.57 -28.39
CA THR A 141 6.82 -12.01 -29.75
C THR A 141 5.63 -11.23 -30.34
N GLN A 142 4.48 -11.21 -29.65
CA GLN A 142 3.29 -10.54 -30.14
C GLN A 142 3.36 -9.04 -29.86
N PRO A 143 2.76 -8.18 -30.70
CA PRO A 143 2.77 -6.75 -30.48
C PRO A 143 2.19 -6.43 -29.11
N THR A 144 2.86 -5.53 -28.42
CA THR A 144 2.55 -5.23 -27.04
C THR A 144 1.19 -4.57 -26.94
N LYS A 145 0.42 -4.99 -25.93
CA LYS A 145 -0.80 -4.27 -25.60
C LYS A 145 -0.36 -3.06 -24.78
N GLN A 146 -0.46 -1.86 -25.36
CA GLN A 146 -0.23 -0.63 -24.60
C GLN A 146 -1.18 -0.62 -23.40
N LEU A 147 -0.60 -0.83 -22.22
CA LEU A 147 -1.25 -0.56 -20.96
C LEU A 147 -1.35 0.96 -20.80
N GLY A 148 -2.42 1.44 -20.17
CA GLY A 148 -2.63 2.87 -19.96
C GLY A 148 -1.40 3.57 -19.37
N ASP A 149 -1.26 4.85 -19.66
CA ASP A 149 -0.13 5.65 -19.19
C ASP A 149 -0.11 5.62 -17.66
N ARG A 150 0.89 4.96 -17.06
CA ARG A 150 1.06 4.93 -15.61
C ARG A 150 1.55 6.31 -15.22
N ASP A 151 0.63 7.21 -14.89
CA ASP A 151 0.99 8.54 -14.39
C ASP A 151 1.74 8.35 -13.06
N GLY A 152 3.08 8.41 -13.15
CA GLY A 152 4.04 8.00 -12.15
C GLY A 152 4.21 9.01 -11.01
N GLN A 153 3.18 9.78 -10.67
CA GLN A 153 3.27 10.71 -9.56
C GLN A 153 3.15 9.98 -8.22
N GLN A 154 4.26 9.39 -7.77
CA GLN A 154 4.49 9.18 -6.34
C GLN A 154 4.91 10.53 -5.74
N SER A 155 3.95 11.26 -5.18
CA SER A 155 4.25 12.35 -4.25
C SER A 155 4.45 11.74 -2.86
N SER A 156 5.69 11.49 -2.46
CA SER A 156 6.06 10.89 -1.18
C SER A 156 5.99 11.94 -0.05
N PHE A 157 4.80 12.37 0.34
CA PHE A 157 4.62 13.08 1.61
C PHE A 157 3.84 12.19 2.57
N PRO A 158 4.53 11.47 3.46
CA PRO A 158 3.83 10.73 4.51
C PRO A 158 3.13 11.72 5.44
N ARG A 159 1.89 11.42 5.82
CA ARG A 159 1.31 11.99 7.03
C ARG A 159 1.47 11.01 8.17
N GLY A 160 1.64 11.56 9.37
CA GLY A 160 1.48 10.77 10.58
C GLY A 160 0.06 10.23 10.62
N ASP A 161 -0.09 8.91 10.51
CA ASP A 161 -1.34 8.16 10.58
C ASP A 161 -1.91 8.13 12.02
N ASP A 162 -1.96 9.24 12.73
CA ASP A 162 -2.52 9.33 14.10
C ASP A 162 -3.97 9.88 14.09
N GLY A 163 -4.57 10.01 12.90
CA GLY A 163 -5.92 10.54 12.71
C GLY A 163 -6.87 9.64 11.91
N LEU A 164 -8.05 10.20 11.62
CA LEU A 164 -9.07 9.63 10.75
C LEU A 164 -8.65 9.77 9.28
N PHE A 165 -8.49 8.66 8.57
CA PHE A 165 -8.14 8.68 7.15
C PHE A 165 -8.96 7.68 6.34
N ILE A 166 -9.13 8.00 5.07
CA ILE A 166 -9.80 7.13 4.10
C ILE A 166 -8.88 5.99 3.72
N ILE A 167 -9.42 4.77 3.63
CA ILE A 167 -8.72 3.60 3.12
C ILE A 167 -9.15 3.32 1.68
N SER A 168 -10.46 3.37 1.40
CA SER A 168 -10.97 3.18 0.04
C SER A 168 -12.32 3.91 -0.16
N PRO A 169 -12.55 4.55 -1.32
CA PRO A 169 -11.57 4.80 -2.38
C PRO A 169 -10.61 5.95 -2.01
N ARG A 170 -9.32 5.79 -2.31
CA ARG A 170 -8.26 6.80 -2.08
C ARG A 170 -7.31 6.83 -3.26
N ALA A 171 -7.12 8.00 -3.89
CA ALA A 171 -6.18 8.22 -4.99
C ALA A 171 -6.29 7.17 -6.13
N THR A 172 -7.52 6.83 -6.53
CA THR A 172 -7.80 5.64 -7.36
C THR A 172 -8.81 5.94 -8.45
N ASN A 173 -8.69 5.27 -9.59
CA ASN A 173 -9.83 5.05 -10.46
C ASN A 173 -10.68 3.90 -9.92
N LEU A 174 -11.90 3.78 -10.44
CA LEU A 174 -12.86 2.74 -10.08
C LEU A 174 -13.37 2.05 -11.34
N LEU A 175 -13.33 0.72 -11.36
CA LEU A 175 -13.85 -0.08 -12.47
C LEU A 175 -15.39 -0.08 -12.52
N ALA A 176 -15.97 -0.02 -11.33
CA ALA A 176 -17.36 0.17 -11.00
C ALA A 176 -17.37 0.87 -9.62
N PRO A 177 -18.49 1.48 -9.18
CA PRO A 177 -18.59 1.92 -7.79
C PRO A 177 -18.15 0.80 -6.84
N PRO A 178 -17.29 1.07 -5.84
CA PRO A 178 -16.73 0.04 -4.99
C PRO A 178 -17.85 -0.65 -4.23
N ALA A 179 -17.61 -1.87 -3.77
CA ALA A 179 -18.60 -2.55 -2.93
C ALA A 179 -18.75 -1.83 -1.56
N VAL A 180 -17.64 -1.30 -1.04
CA VAL A 180 -17.54 -0.77 0.33
C VAL A 180 -16.67 0.49 0.35
N LEU A 181 -17.13 1.51 1.07
CA LEU A 181 -16.35 2.67 1.49
C LEU A 181 -15.69 2.32 2.83
N ARG A 182 -14.37 2.48 2.96
CA ARG A 182 -13.60 2.10 4.16
C ARG A 182 -12.75 3.27 4.66
N TRP A 183 -12.67 3.41 5.97
CA TRP A 183 -11.78 4.35 6.65
C TRP A 183 -11.20 3.69 7.90
N ARG A 184 -10.19 4.33 8.50
CA ARG A 184 -9.64 3.86 9.77
C ARG A 184 -10.66 4.02 10.89
N ASP A 185 -10.83 2.97 11.68
CA ASP A 185 -11.57 3.04 12.93
C ASP A 185 -10.82 3.89 13.97
N THR A 186 -11.46 4.95 14.45
CA THR A 186 -10.98 5.81 15.53
C THR A 186 -11.55 5.41 16.90
N GLY A 187 -12.45 4.41 16.95
CA GLY A 187 -13.18 4.02 18.15
C GLY A 187 -14.36 4.94 18.47
N ALA A 188 -14.74 5.83 17.55
CA ALA A 188 -15.91 6.69 17.69
C ALA A 188 -17.22 5.86 17.71
N GLU A 189 -18.23 6.35 18.43
CA GLU A 189 -19.54 5.69 18.49
C GLU A 189 -20.30 5.75 17.16
N GLN A 190 -20.01 6.78 16.35
CA GLN A 190 -20.66 7.02 15.07
C GLN A 190 -19.82 7.89 14.15
N TYR A 191 -19.99 7.68 12.85
CA TYR A 191 -19.38 8.44 11.77
C TYR A 191 -20.44 9.10 10.90
N ARG A 192 -20.07 10.25 10.32
CA ARG A 192 -20.77 10.89 9.22
C ARG A 192 -19.90 10.82 7.97
N VAL A 193 -20.46 10.27 6.90
CA VAL A 193 -19.75 9.99 5.66
C VAL A 193 -20.43 10.74 4.52
N ARG A 194 -19.64 11.39 3.66
CA ARG A 194 -20.16 12.10 2.48
C ARG A 194 -19.28 11.88 1.25
N ILE A 195 -19.90 11.82 0.08
CA ILE A 195 -19.21 11.84 -1.21
C ILE A 195 -19.43 13.22 -1.80
N TYR A 196 -18.32 13.88 -2.13
CA TYR A 196 -18.28 15.24 -2.65
C TYR A 196 -17.87 15.22 -4.13
N ASP A 197 -18.67 15.88 -4.97
CA ASP A 197 -18.36 16.11 -6.38
C ASP A 197 -17.49 17.38 -6.48
N MET A 198 -16.24 17.19 -6.92
CA MET A 198 -15.26 18.27 -6.95
C MET A 198 -15.57 19.34 -8.01
N GLU A 199 -16.20 18.93 -9.10
CA GLU A 199 -16.51 19.80 -10.24
C GLU A 199 -17.73 20.69 -9.97
N GLU A 200 -18.77 20.14 -9.33
CA GLU A 200 -19.97 20.91 -8.95
C GLU A 200 -19.83 21.57 -7.56
N SER A 201 -18.78 21.21 -6.81
CA SER A 201 -18.51 21.70 -5.46
C SER A 201 -19.67 21.44 -4.48
N GLU A 202 -20.31 20.26 -4.58
CA GLU A 202 -21.42 19.87 -3.71
C GLU A 202 -21.33 18.41 -3.23
N SER A 203 -21.99 18.12 -2.11
CA SER A 203 -22.12 16.74 -1.63
C SER A 203 -23.23 16.04 -2.39
N VAL A 204 -22.90 15.01 -3.16
CA VAL A 204 -23.86 14.22 -3.94
C VAL A 204 -24.48 13.09 -3.10
N TRP A 205 -23.86 12.75 -1.98
CA TRP A 205 -24.37 11.77 -1.03
C TRP A 205 -23.86 12.05 0.38
N VAL A 206 -24.71 11.82 1.38
CA VAL A 206 -24.40 11.94 2.81
C VAL A 206 -25.13 10.84 3.58
N LYS A 207 -24.45 10.24 4.54
CA LYS A 207 -25.04 9.32 5.51
C LYS A 207 -24.48 9.57 6.91
N GLU A 208 -25.36 9.53 7.89
CA GLU A 208 -25.07 9.84 9.29
C GLU A 208 -25.30 8.61 10.17
N ASP A 209 -24.85 8.70 11.42
CA ASP A 209 -25.05 7.70 12.47
C ASP A 209 -24.52 6.29 12.08
N ILE A 210 -23.38 6.22 11.40
CA ILE A 210 -22.77 4.94 11.00
C ILE A 210 -21.86 4.44 12.13
N PRO A 211 -22.13 3.29 12.79
CA PRO A 211 -21.34 2.82 13.93
C PRO A 211 -20.06 2.05 13.55
N GLU A 212 -19.91 1.67 12.27
CA GLU A 212 -18.82 0.86 11.76
C GLU A 212 -17.86 1.72 10.93
N SER A 213 -16.58 1.36 10.84
CA SER A 213 -15.58 2.08 10.02
C SER A 213 -15.66 1.75 8.52
N MET A 214 -16.82 1.25 8.08
CA MET A 214 -17.10 0.90 6.70
C MET A 214 -18.59 1.02 6.41
N VAL A 215 -18.92 1.27 5.14
CA VAL A 215 -20.32 1.27 4.68
C VAL A 215 -20.40 0.85 3.23
N ALA A 216 -21.42 0.06 2.88
CA ALA A 216 -21.70 -0.27 1.49
C ALA A 216 -21.88 0.99 0.65
N PHE A 217 -21.34 0.98 -0.57
CA PHE A 217 -21.52 2.09 -1.49
C PHE A 217 -23.01 2.31 -1.81
N PRO A 218 -23.50 3.56 -1.86
CA PRO A 218 -24.90 3.85 -2.12
C PRO A 218 -25.36 3.34 -3.50
N SER A 219 -26.27 2.37 -3.51
CA SER A 219 -26.78 1.75 -4.74
C SER A 219 -27.62 2.69 -5.61
N ASP A 220 -28.13 3.78 -5.03
CA ASP A 220 -28.92 4.81 -5.70
C ASP A 220 -28.07 5.99 -6.19
N LEU A 221 -26.81 6.09 -5.78
CA LEU A 221 -25.88 7.11 -6.27
C LEU A 221 -25.34 6.69 -7.64
N THR A 222 -25.52 7.57 -8.63
CA THR A 222 -24.92 7.41 -9.96
C THR A 222 -23.76 8.38 -10.10
N LEU A 223 -22.54 7.87 -10.21
CA LEU A 223 -21.37 8.68 -10.53
C LEU A 223 -21.28 8.91 -12.04
N ILE A 224 -20.91 10.13 -12.42
CA ILE A 224 -20.52 10.46 -13.78
C ILE A 224 -19.08 9.97 -14.02
N PRO A 225 -18.81 9.18 -15.08
CA PRO A 225 -17.46 8.75 -15.43
C PRO A 225 -16.49 9.90 -15.63
N GLU A 226 -15.21 9.65 -15.35
CA GLU A 226 -14.06 10.57 -15.47
C GLU A 226 -14.12 11.83 -14.58
N ARG A 227 -15.21 12.01 -13.83
CA ARG A 227 -15.40 13.09 -12.86
C ARG A 227 -14.72 12.75 -11.53
N ARG A 228 -14.21 13.76 -10.82
CA ARG A 228 -13.53 13.57 -9.54
C ARG A 228 -14.49 13.66 -8.36
N TYR A 229 -14.34 12.71 -7.46
CA TYR A 229 -15.06 12.67 -6.21
C TYR A 229 -14.09 12.50 -5.06
N VAL A 230 -14.46 13.01 -3.89
CA VAL A 230 -13.72 12.79 -2.65
C VAL A 230 -14.64 12.19 -1.61
N LEU A 231 -14.16 11.19 -0.89
CA LEU A 231 -14.82 10.65 0.28
C LEU A 231 -14.37 11.44 1.51
N PHE A 232 -15.33 11.98 2.27
CA PHE A 232 -15.04 12.59 3.56
C PHE A 232 -15.71 11.81 4.69
N VAL A 233 -15.01 11.69 5.80
CA VAL A 233 -15.50 11.08 7.03
C VAL A 233 -15.25 12.04 8.20
N ASP A 234 -16.24 12.13 9.07
CA ASP A 234 -16.27 12.90 10.31
C ASP A 234 -16.66 11.95 11.45
N ASP A 235 -15.87 11.89 12.51
CA ASP A 235 -16.15 11.06 13.70
C ASP A 235 -16.66 11.90 14.90
N GLY A 236 -16.87 13.20 14.71
CA GLY A 236 -17.27 14.18 15.71
C GLY A 236 -16.12 14.96 16.35
N GLU A 237 -14.89 14.42 16.31
CA GLU A 237 -13.68 15.06 16.83
C GLU A 237 -12.65 15.34 15.72
N LEU A 238 -12.50 14.40 14.81
CA LEU A 238 -11.58 14.41 13.68
C LEU A 238 -12.35 14.45 12.37
N PHE A 239 -11.74 15.10 11.38
CA PHE A 239 -12.28 15.21 10.05
C PHE A 239 -11.22 14.89 9.01
N SER A 240 -11.57 14.02 8.05
CA SER A 240 -10.59 13.59 7.04
C SER A 240 -10.16 14.74 6.11
N GLU A 241 -10.98 15.77 5.89
CA GLU A 241 -10.63 16.93 5.03
C GLU A 241 -9.44 17.72 5.57
N ASP A 242 -9.37 17.92 6.90
CA ASP A 242 -8.27 18.63 7.56
C ASP A 242 -6.94 17.88 7.41
N LEU A 243 -7.03 16.57 7.18
CA LEU A 243 -5.91 15.65 7.06
C LEU A 243 -5.53 15.34 5.62
N ASP A 244 -6.17 15.92 4.59
CA ASP A 244 -6.00 15.46 3.21
C ASP A 244 -5.82 16.60 2.16
N SER A 245 -5.81 17.87 2.56
CA SER A 245 -5.85 19.02 1.62
C SER A 245 -4.63 19.26 0.71
N THR A 246 -3.56 18.47 0.79
CA THR A 246 -2.30 18.70 0.04
C THR A 246 -2.05 17.69 -1.08
N ILE A 247 -2.80 16.59 -1.12
CA ILE A 247 -2.63 15.49 -2.05
C ILE A 247 -3.96 15.24 -2.76
N ASP A 248 -3.94 14.89 -4.05
CA ASP A 248 -5.15 14.51 -4.78
C ASP A 248 -5.59 13.10 -4.38
N LEU A 249 -6.37 13.01 -3.30
CA LEU A 249 -6.97 11.75 -2.85
C LEU A 249 -8.31 11.45 -3.54
N SER A 250 -8.66 12.22 -4.57
CA SER A 250 -9.89 11.99 -5.29
C SER A 250 -9.90 10.62 -5.97
N PHE A 251 -11.10 10.19 -6.30
CA PHE A 251 -11.33 9.01 -7.10
C PHE A 251 -12.23 9.34 -8.29
N ARG A 252 -12.16 8.50 -9.32
CA ARG A 252 -12.94 8.66 -10.55
C ARG A 252 -13.52 7.33 -10.97
N LEU A 253 -14.71 7.35 -11.54
CA LEU A 253 -15.24 6.17 -12.22
C LEU A 253 -14.68 6.11 -13.64
N LEU A 254 -14.11 4.98 -14.05
CA LEU A 254 -13.66 4.79 -15.44
C LEU A 254 -14.80 5.00 -16.43
N SER A 255 -14.48 5.49 -17.62
CA SER A 255 -15.38 5.46 -18.77
C SER A 255 -15.87 4.04 -19.03
N HIS A 256 -17.07 3.91 -19.61
CA HIS A 256 -17.67 2.62 -19.92
C HIS A 256 -16.75 1.72 -20.76
N ASP A 257 -16.08 2.30 -21.76
CA ASP A 257 -15.23 1.56 -22.68
C ASP A 257 -13.92 1.12 -22.02
N ALA A 258 -13.29 1.98 -21.21
CA ALA A 258 -12.12 1.62 -20.41
C ALA A 258 -12.47 0.50 -19.41
N ALA A 259 -13.58 0.65 -18.69
CA ALA A 259 -14.04 -0.37 -17.75
C ALA A 259 -14.37 -1.71 -18.42
N ALA A 260 -14.96 -1.67 -19.63
CA ALA A 260 -15.21 -2.89 -20.41
C ALA A 260 -13.91 -3.55 -20.87
N ALA A 261 -12.91 -2.77 -21.30
CA ALA A 261 -11.60 -3.29 -21.69
C ALA A 261 -10.88 -3.96 -20.51
N VAL A 262 -10.87 -3.34 -19.32
CA VAL A 262 -10.28 -3.94 -18.12
C VAL A 262 -10.96 -5.25 -17.75
N ARG A 263 -12.31 -5.30 -17.74
CA ARG A 263 -13.05 -6.53 -17.45
C ARG A 263 -12.73 -7.65 -18.45
N GLN A 264 -12.61 -7.32 -19.73
CA GLN A 264 -12.21 -8.26 -20.77
C GLN A 264 -10.80 -8.82 -20.51
N ASP A 265 -9.87 -7.95 -20.11
CA ASP A 265 -8.49 -8.32 -19.82
C ASP A 265 -8.39 -9.26 -18.63
N VAL A 266 -9.06 -8.89 -17.52
CA VAL A 266 -9.12 -9.73 -16.31
C VAL A 266 -9.70 -11.11 -16.62
N ALA A 267 -10.83 -11.17 -17.35
CA ALA A 267 -11.41 -12.45 -17.75
C ALA A 267 -10.48 -13.28 -18.65
N THR A 268 -9.67 -12.62 -19.49
CA THR A 268 -8.68 -13.28 -20.34
C THR A 268 -7.53 -13.85 -19.50
N ILE A 269 -7.00 -13.07 -18.56
CA ILE A 269 -5.94 -13.50 -17.62
C ILE A 269 -6.41 -14.72 -16.83
N GLU A 270 -7.60 -14.64 -16.21
CA GLU A 270 -8.21 -15.73 -15.45
C GLU A 270 -8.33 -17.00 -16.29
N GLN A 271 -8.88 -16.87 -17.51
CA GLN A 271 -9.05 -18.00 -18.40
C GLN A 271 -7.70 -18.65 -18.77
N GLN A 272 -6.75 -17.85 -19.27
CA GLN A 272 -5.46 -18.36 -19.76
C GLN A 272 -4.64 -19.03 -18.67
N MET A 273 -4.67 -18.50 -17.44
CA MET A 273 -3.92 -19.06 -16.32
C MET A 273 -4.61 -20.28 -15.71
N THR A 274 -5.94 -20.29 -15.60
CA THR A 274 -6.70 -21.45 -15.09
C THR A 274 -6.60 -22.66 -16.02
N GLU A 275 -6.51 -22.42 -17.34
CA GLU A 275 -6.32 -23.48 -18.35
C GLU A 275 -4.88 -24.01 -18.39
N SER A 276 -3.91 -23.34 -17.76
CA SER A 276 -2.51 -23.75 -17.72
C SER A 276 -2.23 -24.73 -16.59
N ASP A 277 -1.68 -25.90 -16.91
CA ASP A 277 -1.32 -26.93 -15.91
C ASP A 277 -0.28 -26.46 -14.87
N ARG A 278 0.54 -25.45 -15.20
CA ARG A 278 1.62 -24.96 -14.31
C ARG A 278 1.35 -23.60 -13.70
N ALA A 279 0.52 -22.77 -14.33
CA ALA A 279 0.25 -21.40 -13.91
C ALA A 279 -1.11 -21.23 -13.20
N ASN A 280 -1.85 -22.32 -13.01
CA ASN A 280 -3.11 -22.33 -12.26
C ASN A 280 -2.85 -22.32 -10.74
N ASP A 281 -2.30 -21.20 -10.27
CA ASP A 281 -2.11 -20.85 -8.87
C ASP A 281 -2.92 -19.59 -8.59
N GLU A 282 -3.85 -19.67 -7.64
CA GLU A 282 -4.79 -18.58 -7.35
C GLU A 282 -4.11 -17.30 -6.86
N ASP A 283 -2.97 -17.40 -6.16
CA ASP A 283 -2.22 -16.22 -5.70
C ASP A 283 -1.51 -15.56 -6.89
N VAL A 284 -0.94 -16.37 -7.80
CA VAL A 284 -0.31 -15.84 -9.03
C VAL A 284 -1.36 -15.17 -9.93
N ILE A 285 -2.55 -15.77 -10.05
CA ILE A 285 -3.67 -15.19 -10.81
C ILE A 285 -4.09 -13.86 -10.20
N ALA A 286 -4.30 -13.80 -8.88
CA ALA A 286 -4.67 -12.57 -8.18
C ALA A 286 -3.60 -11.47 -8.35
N PHE A 287 -2.32 -11.83 -8.28
CA PHE A 287 -1.22 -10.91 -8.54
C PHE A 287 -1.25 -10.37 -9.98
N ALA A 288 -1.46 -11.23 -10.97
CA ALA A 288 -1.58 -10.82 -12.38
C ALA A 288 -2.74 -9.85 -12.61
N ILE A 289 -3.89 -10.11 -11.98
CA ILE A 289 -5.08 -9.25 -12.03
C ILE A 289 -4.79 -7.91 -11.34
N ALA A 290 -4.17 -7.90 -10.16
CA ALA A 290 -3.79 -6.68 -9.46
C ALA A 290 -2.82 -5.82 -10.29
N GLN A 291 -1.86 -6.44 -10.98
CA GLN A 291 -0.96 -5.74 -11.89
C GLN A 291 -1.71 -5.10 -13.07
N ARG A 292 -2.73 -5.79 -13.60
CA ARG A 292 -3.61 -5.23 -14.64
C ARG A 292 -4.42 -4.05 -14.12
N TYR A 293 -4.91 -4.10 -12.89
CA TYR A 293 -5.62 -2.98 -12.25
C TYR A 293 -4.71 -1.77 -12.04
N LEU A 294 -3.47 -1.99 -11.62
CA LEU A 294 -2.48 -0.93 -11.46
C LEU A 294 -2.22 -0.12 -12.74
N ALA A 295 -2.32 -0.75 -13.91
CA ALA A 295 -2.16 -0.06 -15.20
C ALA A 295 -3.25 0.99 -15.49
N GLU A 296 -4.40 0.95 -14.80
CA GLU A 296 -5.46 1.96 -14.92
C GLU A 296 -5.62 2.76 -13.62
N ASN A 297 -4.64 2.73 -12.73
CA ASN A 297 -4.73 3.33 -11.39
C ASN A 297 -5.93 2.81 -10.56
N LEU A 298 -6.36 1.55 -10.76
CA LEU A 298 -7.43 0.91 -10.00
C LEU A 298 -6.90 0.35 -8.66
N MET A 299 -6.35 1.22 -7.81
CA MET A 299 -5.70 0.85 -6.55
C MET A 299 -6.64 0.10 -5.61
N SER A 300 -7.90 0.54 -5.49
CA SER A 300 -8.87 -0.11 -4.61
C SER A 300 -9.23 -1.53 -5.08
N ASP A 301 -9.43 -1.72 -6.38
CA ASP A 301 -9.69 -3.05 -6.95
C ASP A 301 -8.47 -3.97 -6.79
N ALA A 302 -7.25 -3.46 -6.96
CA ALA A 302 -6.01 -4.21 -6.73
C ALA A 302 -5.83 -4.62 -5.26
N ILE A 303 -6.00 -3.68 -4.32
CA ILE A 303 -5.93 -3.96 -2.87
C ILE A 303 -6.96 -5.01 -2.49
N GLN A 304 -8.22 -4.83 -2.89
CA GLN A 304 -9.28 -5.79 -2.57
C GLN A 304 -8.95 -7.19 -3.09
N THR A 305 -8.50 -7.30 -4.35
CA THR A 305 -8.12 -8.58 -4.96
C THR A 305 -7.05 -9.33 -4.17
N LEU A 306 -6.06 -8.61 -3.63
CA LEU A 306 -4.99 -9.21 -2.85
C LEU A 306 -5.39 -9.45 -1.39
N GLU A 307 -6.19 -8.57 -0.77
CA GLU A 307 -6.77 -8.78 0.56
C GLU A 307 -7.63 -10.06 0.60
N GLU A 308 -8.41 -10.34 -0.44
CA GLU A 308 -9.20 -11.58 -0.56
C GLU A 308 -8.31 -12.84 -0.56
N ARG A 309 -7.06 -12.74 -1.04
CA ARG A 309 -6.07 -13.83 -0.94
C ARG A 309 -5.51 -13.97 0.47
N VAL A 310 -5.24 -12.86 1.15
CA VAL A 310 -4.82 -12.86 2.55
C VAL A 310 -5.91 -13.46 3.44
N ASP A 311 -7.17 -13.08 3.24
CA ASP A 311 -8.33 -13.65 3.94
C ASP A 311 -8.54 -15.15 3.65
N ALA A 312 -8.02 -15.63 2.51
CA ALA A 312 -7.95 -17.04 2.15
C ALA A 312 -6.66 -17.74 2.64
N ASP A 313 -5.96 -17.16 3.62
CA ASP A 313 -4.73 -17.66 4.24
C ASP A 313 -3.53 -17.82 3.26
N SER A 314 -3.43 -16.96 2.24
CA SER A 314 -2.29 -16.95 1.31
C SER A 314 -0.94 -16.94 2.05
N GLN A 315 -0.02 -17.79 1.60
CA GLN A 315 1.36 -17.89 2.08
C GLN A 315 2.37 -17.32 1.07
N SER A 316 1.88 -16.51 0.14
CA SER A 316 2.68 -16.00 -0.96
C SER A 316 3.35 -14.68 -0.57
N PRO A 317 4.69 -14.61 -0.46
CA PRO A 317 5.39 -13.40 -0.05
C PRO A 317 5.14 -12.20 -1.00
N TYR A 318 4.88 -12.45 -2.28
CA TYR A 318 4.64 -11.38 -3.26
C TYR A 318 3.26 -10.75 -3.15
N ILE A 319 2.27 -11.46 -2.62
CA ILE A 319 0.96 -10.88 -2.30
C ILE A 319 1.14 -9.81 -1.21
N TYR A 320 1.86 -10.16 -0.15
CA TYR A 320 2.13 -9.24 0.96
C TYR A 320 3.04 -8.08 0.54
N LEU A 321 4.08 -8.33 -0.26
CA LEU A 321 4.92 -7.27 -0.81
C LEU A 321 4.09 -6.26 -1.61
N MET A 322 3.26 -6.74 -2.54
CA MET A 322 2.42 -5.88 -3.38
C MET A 322 1.35 -5.14 -2.59
N LEU A 323 0.76 -5.76 -1.56
CA LEU A 323 -0.14 -5.05 -0.65
C LEU A 323 0.59 -3.92 0.10
N GLY A 324 1.79 -4.19 0.60
CA GLY A 324 2.65 -3.17 1.20
C GLY A 324 2.88 -2.00 0.23
N ASP A 325 3.27 -2.29 -1.01
CA ASP A 325 3.50 -1.29 -2.05
C ASP A 325 2.24 -0.49 -2.39
N LEU A 326 1.09 -1.15 -2.51
CA LEU A 326 -0.19 -0.51 -2.81
C LEU A 326 -0.61 0.44 -1.68
N TYR A 327 -0.55 -0.02 -0.42
CA TYR A 327 -0.86 0.82 0.74
C TYR A 327 0.10 2.00 0.88
N ASN A 328 1.38 1.78 0.63
CA ASN A 328 2.37 2.84 0.63
C ASN A 328 2.11 3.86 -0.51
N ARG A 329 1.69 3.38 -1.69
CA ARG A 329 1.37 4.23 -2.84
C ARG A 329 0.12 5.09 -2.63
N ILE A 330 -0.83 4.64 -1.83
CA ILE A 330 -1.96 5.46 -1.36
C ILE A 330 -1.65 6.19 -0.04
N GLU A 331 -0.37 6.31 0.32
CA GLU A 331 0.16 7.08 1.45
C GLU A 331 -0.28 6.58 2.84
N LEU A 332 -0.58 5.29 2.97
CA LEU A 332 -0.98 4.65 4.23
C LEU A 332 0.18 3.82 4.78
N ALA A 333 1.28 4.50 5.15
CA ALA A 333 2.55 3.88 5.55
C ALA A 333 2.43 2.93 6.76
N ARG A 334 1.57 3.25 7.75
CA ARG A 334 1.36 2.33 8.87
C ARG A 334 0.57 1.08 8.47
N LEU A 335 -0.31 1.19 7.47
CA LEU A 335 -1.04 0.04 6.96
C LEU A 335 -0.16 -0.85 6.07
N SER A 336 0.83 -0.30 5.37
CA SER A 336 1.75 -1.09 4.55
C SER A 336 2.77 -1.87 5.36
N GLU A 337 3.27 -1.32 6.47
CA GLU A 337 4.29 -1.96 7.34
C GLU A 337 3.98 -3.44 7.70
N PRO A 338 2.81 -3.81 8.25
CA PRO A 338 2.53 -5.20 8.59
C PRO A 338 2.57 -6.14 7.39
N TYR A 339 2.22 -5.69 6.19
CA TYR A 339 2.33 -6.50 4.97
C TYR A 339 3.78 -6.70 4.56
N TYR A 340 4.61 -5.65 4.58
CA TYR A 340 6.04 -5.82 4.31
C TYR A 340 6.72 -6.77 5.30
N ARG A 341 6.40 -6.66 6.61
CA ARG A 341 6.94 -7.58 7.63
C ARG A 341 6.48 -9.02 7.41
N THR A 342 5.22 -9.22 7.03
CA THR A 342 4.72 -10.57 6.70
C THR A 342 5.42 -11.13 5.45
N SER A 343 5.69 -10.29 4.45
CA SER A 343 6.50 -10.67 3.29
C SER A 343 7.91 -11.08 3.71
N GLU A 344 8.58 -10.29 4.54
CA GLU A 344 9.90 -10.60 5.13
C GLU A 344 9.90 -11.97 5.83
N ASP A 345 8.91 -12.24 6.68
CA ASP A 345 8.79 -13.50 7.43
C ASP A 345 8.55 -14.72 6.52
N LEU A 346 7.85 -14.53 5.40
CA LEU A 346 7.58 -15.59 4.42
C LEU A 346 8.75 -15.81 3.46
N ILE A 347 9.72 -14.88 3.40
CA ILE A 347 10.85 -15.01 2.50
C ILE A 347 11.90 -15.99 3.05
N ALA A 348 12.04 -17.15 2.41
CA ALA A 348 13.12 -18.07 2.70
C ALA A 348 14.48 -17.50 2.21
N PRO A 349 15.60 -17.74 2.93
CA PRO A 349 16.91 -17.17 2.59
C PRO A 349 17.46 -17.56 1.21
N ASP A 350 16.99 -18.65 0.62
CA ASP A 350 17.40 -19.14 -0.71
C ASP A 350 16.44 -18.69 -1.84
N MET A 351 15.49 -17.80 -1.54
CA MET A 351 14.68 -17.12 -2.55
C MET A 351 15.42 -15.93 -3.14
N SER A 352 14.77 -15.24 -4.06
CA SER A 352 15.32 -14.11 -4.80
C SER A 352 15.88 -13.03 -3.89
N LEU A 353 17.12 -12.62 -4.20
CA LEU A 353 17.77 -11.46 -3.60
C LEU A 353 17.03 -10.16 -3.98
N GLU A 354 16.51 -10.06 -5.21
CA GLU A 354 15.74 -8.89 -5.63
C GLU A 354 14.48 -8.70 -4.77
N TRP A 355 13.78 -9.78 -4.44
CA TRP A 355 12.63 -9.71 -3.52
C TRP A 355 13.01 -9.31 -2.11
N GLN A 356 14.10 -9.86 -1.57
CA GLN A 356 14.61 -9.45 -0.26
C GLN A 356 14.96 -7.96 -0.27
N MET A 357 15.56 -7.47 -1.36
CA MET A 357 15.92 -6.06 -1.54
C MET A 357 14.67 -5.19 -1.59
N GLN A 358 13.64 -5.56 -2.35
CA GLN A 358 12.38 -4.81 -2.44
C GLN A 358 11.65 -4.73 -1.11
N VAL A 359 11.58 -5.83 -0.35
CA VAL A 359 11.00 -5.83 1.00
C VAL A 359 11.81 -4.91 1.94
N ALA A 360 13.14 -4.99 1.90
CA ALA A 360 14.00 -4.11 2.69
C ALA A 360 13.82 -2.63 2.32
N ILE A 361 13.68 -2.30 1.03
CA ILE A 361 13.35 -0.93 0.58
C ILE A 361 11.99 -0.49 1.10
N GLY A 362 10.97 -1.35 0.98
CA GLY A 362 9.62 -1.10 1.50
C GLY A 362 9.61 -0.80 3.00
N LEU A 363 10.29 -1.65 3.78
CA LEU A 363 10.45 -1.47 5.24
C LEU A 363 11.25 -0.22 5.59
N GLY A 364 12.36 0.04 4.87
CA GLY A 364 13.15 1.25 5.04
C GLY A 364 12.32 2.51 4.81
N ASN A 365 11.51 2.51 3.75
CA ASN A 365 10.57 3.60 3.46
C ASN A 365 9.57 3.75 4.61
N VAL A 366 8.76 2.74 4.91
CA VAL A 366 7.68 2.89 5.90
C VAL A 366 8.17 3.26 7.30
N THR A 367 9.32 2.73 7.71
CA THR A 367 9.93 3.07 9.02
C THR A 367 10.45 4.51 9.03
N LEU A 368 11.02 4.99 7.92
CA LEU A 368 11.40 6.40 7.77
C LEU A 368 10.18 7.31 7.88
N LEU A 369 9.08 6.97 7.18
CA LEU A 369 7.82 7.72 7.22
C LEU A 369 7.21 7.72 8.64
N ASN A 370 7.43 6.65 9.41
CA ASN A 370 7.02 6.52 10.81
C ASN A 370 7.99 7.18 11.82
N ASN A 371 8.96 7.97 11.36
CA ASN A 371 10.01 8.62 12.17
C ASN A 371 10.93 7.64 12.92
N GLN A 372 11.09 6.41 12.43
CA GLN A 372 12.00 5.39 12.97
C GLN A 372 13.32 5.38 12.17
N ARG A 373 14.03 6.51 12.17
CA ARG A 373 15.22 6.74 11.33
C ARG A 373 16.30 5.64 11.46
N ASP A 374 16.62 5.23 12.68
CA ASP A 374 17.66 4.20 12.91
C ASP A 374 17.27 2.84 12.30
N GLU A 375 15.99 2.50 12.35
CA GLU A 375 15.45 1.27 11.76
C GLU A 375 15.44 1.37 10.22
N ALA A 376 15.05 2.53 9.69
CA ALA A 376 15.11 2.81 8.26
C ALA A 376 16.54 2.67 7.71
N VAL A 377 17.53 3.23 8.38
CA VAL A 377 18.96 3.10 8.00
C VAL A 377 19.38 1.62 7.98
N THR A 378 18.91 0.81 8.94
CA THR A 378 19.19 -0.62 8.96
C THR A 378 18.65 -1.31 7.71
N TYR A 379 17.37 -1.07 7.39
CA TYR A 379 16.73 -1.66 6.23
C TYR A 379 17.34 -1.20 4.89
N PHE A 380 17.63 0.09 4.74
CA PHE A 380 18.29 0.59 3.52
C PHE A 380 19.73 0.08 3.37
N THR A 381 20.45 -0.14 4.47
CA THR A 381 21.77 -0.80 4.44
C THR A 381 21.63 -2.25 3.96
N THR A 382 20.63 -3.00 4.45
CA THR A 382 20.34 -4.35 3.97
C THR A 382 19.99 -4.37 2.47
N ALA A 383 19.15 -3.44 2.02
CA ALA A 383 18.84 -3.30 0.59
C ALA A 383 20.10 -3.00 -0.24
N HIS A 384 21.00 -2.14 0.26
CA HIS A 384 22.24 -1.78 -0.42
C HIS A 384 23.17 -3.00 -0.57
N ASP A 385 23.32 -3.79 0.48
CA ASP A 385 24.12 -5.02 0.46
C ASP A 385 23.57 -6.03 -0.55
N LEU A 386 22.25 -6.19 -0.62
CA LEU A 386 21.58 -7.06 -1.60
C LEU A 386 21.73 -6.54 -3.04
N ALA A 387 21.60 -5.23 -3.25
CA ALA A 387 21.85 -4.60 -4.55
C ALA A 387 23.30 -4.81 -5.01
N THR A 388 24.26 -4.74 -4.09
CA THR A 388 25.67 -5.03 -4.34
C THR A 388 25.88 -6.49 -4.75
N GLU A 389 25.20 -7.44 -4.11
CA GLU A 389 25.28 -8.86 -4.47
C GLU A 389 24.65 -9.16 -5.84
N LEU A 390 23.59 -8.43 -6.20
CA LEU A 390 22.95 -8.49 -7.52
C LEU A 390 23.76 -7.79 -8.63
N GLY A 391 24.71 -6.93 -8.27
CA GLY A 391 25.40 -6.05 -9.21
C GLY A 391 24.46 -5.00 -9.82
N ASP A 392 23.49 -4.52 -9.05
CA ASP A 392 22.52 -3.52 -9.47
C ASP A 392 23.03 -2.10 -9.19
N ASP A 393 23.90 -1.61 -10.08
CA ASP A 393 24.56 -0.31 -9.95
C ASP A 393 23.57 0.85 -9.78
N GLN A 394 22.37 0.75 -10.36
CA GLN A 394 21.36 1.81 -10.24
C GLN A 394 20.87 1.91 -8.78
N TRP A 395 20.47 0.78 -8.18
CA TRP A 395 20.02 0.75 -6.80
C TRP A 395 21.14 1.07 -5.82
N ILE A 396 22.38 0.62 -6.07
CA ILE A 396 23.55 0.94 -5.25
C ILE A 396 23.73 2.46 -5.17
N ASN A 397 23.81 3.15 -6.32
CA ASN A 397 24.01 4.59 -6.35
C ASN A 397 22.87 5.36 -5.66
N TYR A 398 21.62 4.92 -5.85
CA TYR A 398 20.47 5.53 -5.19
C TYR A 398 20.54 5.37 -3.66
N LEU A 399 20.83 4.16 -3.17
CA LEU A 399 20.89 3.87 -1.75
C LEU A 399 22.09 4.54 -1.09
N ASP A 400 23.21 4.68 -1.78
CA ASP A 400 24.37 5.48 -1.33
C ASP A 400 24.00 6.95 -1.09
N ASP A 401 23.27 7.57 -2.02
CA ASP A 401 22.82 8.96 -1.89
C ASP A 401 21.81 9.12 -0.75
N LEU A 402 20.86 8.18 -0.63
CA LEU A 402 19.86 8.17 0.44
C LEU A 402 20.50 7.99 1.83
N LEU A 403 21.44 7.05 1.98
CA LEU A 403 22.11 6.78 3.24
C LEU A 403 23.04 7.92 3.69
N GLN A 404 23.52 8.78 2.79
CA GLN A 404 24.34 9.94 3.14
C GLN A 404 23.56 11.07 3.83
N VAL A 405 22.23 11.12 3.64
CA VAL A 405 21.35 12.18 4.14
C VAL A 405 20.44 11.71 5.28
N LEU A 406 20.26 10.39 5.40
CA LEU A 406 19.81 9.71 6.62
C LEU A 406 20.90 9.63 7.68
#